data_AF-A0A1J5PQP4-F1
#
_entry.id   AF-A0A1J5PQP4-F1
#
_cell.length_a   1.000
_cell.length_b   1.000
_cell.length_c   1.000
_cell.angle_alpha   90.00
_cell.angle_beta   90.00
_cell.angle_gamma   90.00
#
_symmetry.space_group_name_H-M   'P 1'
#
loop_
_entity.id
_entity.type
_entity.pdbx_description
1 polymer ?
#
loop_
_entity_poly.entity_id
_entity_poly.type
_entity_poly.pdbx_seq_one_letter_code
_entity_poly.pdbx_strand_id
1 'polypeptide(L)'
;MIGGRYDNYDVKSKDTGLVSYQPTGLKKDGKSKGTYTASLSYKTDLGLMPYITYAQSSALEMSQAGDIAPSLVANGSWLSDSDLAEAGVKFQLLQGTLVGSVAGYRQNRTQLTSGPTPTIQGTRAKGVELEVRYLASEHLSFTFAGDLQHTEVKGPDTSFAYIPYYVAGVSPQNAFGGTYVVWNFNSLPGRGGDYAYTLIPHAVASLYGTYTSSDYSWGKVGGTFGATSVSKTAQTVQNPITYPEYTVASLSMFYEKGPFTALLNVDNLFDKLYFTPAADSYANLAALPGHGREWRLTLKRKF
;
A
#
# COMPACT_ATOMS: atom_id res chain seq x y z
N MET A 1 20.08 -18.75 -3.31
CA MET A 1 20.34 -17.64 -4.26
C MET A 1 20.95 -16.49 -3.47
N ILE A 2 22.01 -15.89 -3.99
CA ILE A 2 22.62 -14.70 -3.41
C ILE A 2 22.81 -13.70 -4.56
N GLY A 3 22.46 -12.44 -4.33
CA GLY A 3 22.64 -11.35 -5.28
C GLY A 3 23.13 -10.11 -4.57
N GLY A 4 24.00 -9.34 -5.21
CA GLY A 4 24.51 -8.09 -4.69
C GLY A 4 24.53 -7.03 -5.79
N ARG A 5 24.39 -5.77 -5.39
CA ARG A 5 24.45 -4.61 -6.26
C ARG A 5 25.21 -3.49 -5.56
N TYR A 6 25.99 -2.73 -6.32
CA TYR A 6 26.69 -1.57 -5.83
C TYR A 6 26.35 -0.38 -6.72
N ASP A 7 25.80 0.67 -6.12
CA ASP A 7 25.36 1.87 -6.80
C ASP A 7 26.19 3.08 -6.35
N ASN A 8 26.49 3.96 -7.30
CA ASN A 8 27.09 5.26 -7.05
C ASN A 8 26.05 6.33 -7.42
N TYR A 9 25.79 7.24 -6.50
CA TYR A 9 24.80 8.29 -6.65
C TYR A 9 25.48 9.66 -6.56
N ASP A 10 25.09 10.57 -7.46
CA ASP A 10 25.44 11.99 -7.44
C ASP A 10 24.14 12.78 -7.52
N VAL A 11 23.89 13.63 -6.53
CA VAL A 11 22.66 14.43 -6.44
C VAL A 11 23.02 15.90 -6.40
N LYS A 12 22.29 16.69 -7.18
CA LYS A 12 22.40 18.15 -7.23
C LYS A 12 21.00 18.73 -7.18
N SER A 13 20.75 19.63 -6.24
CA SER A 13 19.43 20.25 -6.06
C SER A 13 19.55 21.73 -5.75
N LYS A 14 18.71 22.55 -6.38
CA LYS A 14 18.64 23.98 -6.18
C LYS A 14 17.18 24.39 -6.26
N ASP A 15 16.71 25.03 -5.19
CA ASP A 15 15.39 25.65 -5.16
C ASP A 15 15.56 27.18 -5.28
N THR A 16 14.88 27.79 -6.24
CA THR A 16 14.86 29.23 -6.48
C THR A 16 13.49 29.85 -6.21
N GLY A 17 12.59 29.10 -5.56
CA GLY A 17 11.28 29.55 -5.15
C GLY A 17 11.35 30.67 -4.12
N LEU A 18 10.33 31.55 -4.16
CA LEU A 18 10.25 32.72 -3.28
C LEU A 18 9.94 32.32 -1.81
N VAL A 19 9.24 31.20 -1.59
CA VAL A 19 8.82 30.71 -0.27
C VAL A 19 9.04 29.19 -0.20
N SER A 20 10.29 28.75 -0.34
CA SER A 20 10.62 27.32 -0.41
C SER A 20 10.89 26.67 0.96
N TYR A 21 11.21 27.45 1.99
CA TYR A 21 11.74 26.94 3.28
C TYR A 21 12.95 25.99 3.11
N GLN A 22 13.62 26.07 1.96
CA GLN A 22 14.80 25.27 1.62
C GLN A 22 16.08 26.09 1.85
N PRO A 23 17.21 25.43 2.15
CA PRO A 23 18.48 26.14 2.25
C PRO A 23 18.86 26.75 0.89
N THR A 24 19.35 27.98 0.91
CA THR A 24 19.66 28.73 -0.31
C THR A 24 20.85 28.14 -1.09
N GLY A 25 20.84 28.38 -2.40
CA GLY A 25 21.92 27.99 -3.30
C GLY A 25 21.86 26.53 -3.78
N LEU A 26 22.83 26.15 -4.61
CA LEU A 26 22.97 24.79 -5.11
C LEU A 26 23.53 23.87 -4.02
N LYS A 27 22.82 22.78 -3.73
CA LYS A 27 23.29 21.69 -2.88
C LYS A 27 23.74 20.54 -3.74
N LYS A 28 24.83 19.88 -3.33
CA LYS A 28 25.39 18.71 -3.99
C LYS A 28 25.78 17.71 -2.93
N ASP A 29 25.55 16.45 -3.19
CA ASP A 29 26.06 15.35 -2.39
C ASP A 29 26.28 14.12 -3.27
N GLY A 30 27.12 13.20 -2.81
CA GLY A 30 27.40 11.95 -3.50
C GLY A 30 27.62 10.82 -2.50
N LYS A 31 27.01 9.68 -2.78
CA LYS A 31 27.06 8.52 -1.88
C LYS A 31 27.12 7.24 -2.70
N SER A 32 27.89 6.27 -2.22
CA SER A 32 27.86 4.92 -2.75
C SER A 32 27.16 3.98 -1.79
N LYS A 33 26.41 3.00 -2.31
CA LYS A 33 25.67 2.05 -1.49
C LYS A 33 25.71 0.64 -2.08
N GLY A 34 26.07 -0.32 -1.24
CA GLY A 34 25.88 -1.74 -1.52
C GLY A 34 24.51 -2.21 -1.02
N THR A 35 23.81 -2.98 -1.85
CA THR A 35 22.56 -3.67 -1.52
C THR A 35 22.69 -5.15 -1.85
N TYR A 36 21.93 -6.01 -1.17
CA TYR A 36 22.02 -7.44 -1.40
C TYR A 36 20.75 -8.19 -1.05
N THR A 37 20.65 -9.41 -1.56
CA THR A 37 19.63 -10.39 -1.20
C THR A 37 20.27 -11.75 -0.99
N ALA A 38 19.84 -12.45 0.05
CA ALA A 38 20.18 -13.83 0.32
C ALA A 38 18.90 -14.61 0.59
N SER A 39 18.66 -15.64 -0.20
CA SER A 39 17.46 -16.48 -0.11
C SER A 39 17.82 -17.95 -0.18
N LEU A 40 17.24 -18.75 0.70
CA LEU A 40 17.32 -20.20 0.72
C LEU A 40 15.92 -20.77 0.55
N SER A 41 15.75 -21.68 -0.40
CA SER A 41 14.50 -22.40 -0.61
C SER A 41 14.79 -23.87 -0.87
N TYR A 42 13.84 -24.73 -0.50
CA TYR A 42 13.95 -26.17 -0.72
C TYR A 42 12.63 -26.67 -1.30
N LYS A 43 12.68 -27.29 -2.49
CA LYS A 43 11.51 -27.89 -3.11
C LYS A 43 11.39 -29.35 -2.66
N THR A 44 10.28 -29.66 -1.99
CA THR A 44 9.93 -31.03 -1.59
C THR A 44 9.19 -31.76 -2.71
N ASP A 45 9.20 -33.09 -2.67
CA ASP A 45 8.40 -33.91 -3.59
C ASP A 45 6.88 -33.79 -3.33
N LEU A 46 6.49 -33.31 -2.15
CA LEU A 46 5.10 -33.06 -1.76
C LEU A 46 4.50 -31.80 -2.38
N GLY A 47 5.25 -31.09 -3.23
CA GLY A 47 4.79 -29.83 -3.85
C GLY A 47 4.86 -28.62 -2.92
N LEU A 48 5.51 -28.75 -1.75
CA LEU A 48 5.79 -27.64 -0.84
C LEU A 48 7.21 -27.10 -1.08
N MET A 49 7.36 -25.78 -0.97
CA MET A 49 8.61 -25.06 -1.14
C MET A 49 8.79 -24.04 -0.01
N PRO A 50 9.25 -24.47 1.18
CA PRO A 50 9.68 -23.56 2.24
C PRO A 50 10.85 -22.69 1.78
N TYR A 51 10.87 -21.45 2.26
CA TYR A 51 11.95 -20.52 2.01
C TYR A 51 12.15 -19.53 3.16
N ILE A 52 13.37 -19.00 3.21
CA ILE A 52 13.75 -17.85 4.03
C ILE A 52 14.50 -16.87 3.13
N THR A 53 14.27 -15.58 3.34
CA THR A 53 14.90 -14.51 2.57
C THR A 53 15.25 -13.35 3.48
N TYR A 54 16.43 -12.77 3.26
CA TYR A 54 16.81 -11.47 3.79
C TYR A 54 17.32 -10.58 2.66
N ALA A 55 16.83 -9.34 2.60
CA ALA A 55 17.22 -8.39 1.58
C ALA A 55 17.44 -7.00 2.18
N GLN A 56 18.41 -6.28 1.63
CA GLN A 56 18.61 -4.85 1.85
C GLN A 56 18.46 -4.12 0.52
N SER A 57 17.81 -2.97 0.56
CA SER A 57 17.60 -2.11 -0.59
C SER A 57 17.80 -0.64 -0.20
N SER A 58 18.08 0.20 -1.18
CA SER A 58 18.17 1.64 -1.01
C SER A 58 17.35 2.37 -2.06
N ALA A 59 16.80 3.52 -1.69
CA ALA A 59 15.98 4.35 -2.57
C ALA A 59 16.30 5.84 -2.38
N LEU A 60 16.16 6.61 -3.45
CA LEU A 60 16.20 8.07 -3.37
C LEU A 60 14.90 8.57 -2.74
N GLU A 61 15.00 9.51 -1.80
CA GLU A 61 13.86 10.18 -1.20
C GLU A 61 13.44 11.35 -2.09
N MET A 62 12.53 11.05 -3.01
CA MET A 62 12.03 11.97 -4.03
C MET A 62 10.62 12.44 -3.68
N SER A 63 10.32 13.70 -4.00
CA SER A 63 8.97 14.24 -3.89
C SER A 63 8.05 13.68 -4.98
N GLN A 64 6.74 13.95 -4.88
CA GLN A 64 5.77 13.61 -5.92
C GLN A 64 6.07 14.26 -7.28
N ALA A 65 6.81 15.37 -7.31
CA ALA A 65 7.27 16.02 -8.54
C ALA A 65 8.58 15.42 -9.09
N GLY A 66 9.16 14.43 -8.41
CA GLY A 66 10.38 13.73 -8.83
C GLY A 66 11.68 14.49 -8.52
N ASP A 67 11.63 15.54 -7.72
CA ASP A 67 12.81 16.26 -7.23
C ASP A 67 13.28 15.72 -5.86
N ILE A 68 14.52 16.04 -5.50
CA ILE A 68 15.06 15.83 -4.15
C ILE A 68 15.24 17.20 -3.53
N ALA A 69 14.60 17.44 -2.38
CA ALA A 69 14.64 18.75 -1.73
C ALA A 69 16.07 19.14 -1.32
N PRO A 70 16.50 20.41 -1.51
CA PRO A 70 17.84 20.85 -1.12
C PRO A 70 18.19 20.60 0.34
N SER A 71 17.20 20.64 1.25
CA SER A 71 17.37 20.31 2.67
C SER A 71 17.81 18.86 2.88
N LEU A 72 17.26 17.90 2.13
CA LEU A 72 17.64 16.48 2.19
C LEU A 72 19.05 16.24 1.67
N VAL A 73 19.44 16.99 0.62
CA VAL A 73 20.83 16.96 0.11
C VAL A 73 21.79 17.57 1.15
N ALA A 74 21.41 18.70 1.75
CA ALA A 74 22.25 19.40 2.71
C ALA A 74 22.48 18.62 4.02
N ASN A 75 21.52 17.81 4.45
CA ASN A 75 21.62 17.01 5.67
C ASN A 75 21.98 15.52 5.39
N GLY A 76 22.18 15.13 4.14
CA GLY A 76 22.58 13.77 3.74
C GLY A 76 21.48 12.70 3.85
N SER A 77 20.20 13.10 4.00
CA SER A 77 19.07 12.17 4.18
C SER A 77 18.33 11.81 2.88
N TRP A 78 18.83 12.25 1.72
CA TRP A 78 18.24 12.00 0.40
C TRP A 78 18.36 10.55 -0.10
N LEU A 79 19.20 9.71 0.53
CA LEU A 79 19.33 8.28 0.23
C LEU A 79 18.93 7.46 1.44
N SER A 80 17.91 6.64 1.24
CA SER A 80 17.27 5.86 2.28
C SER A 80 17.58 4.38 2.19
N ASP A 81 17.58 3.74 3.36
CA ASP A 81 17.85 2.33 3.54
C ASP A 81 16.57 1.58 3.94
N SER A 82 16.41 0.37 3.42
CA SER A 82 15.32 -0.54 3.76
C SER A 82 15.83 -1.97 3.88
N ASP A 83 15.19 -2.75 4.74
CA ASP A 83 15.46 -4.19 4.89
C ASP A 83 14.17 -4.99 4.98
N LEU A 84 14.25 -6.24 4.53
CA LEU A 84 13.18 -7.22 4.57
C LEU A 84 13.75 -8.53 5.10
N ALA A 85 13.11 -9.08 6.12
CA ALA A 85 13.28 -10.46 6.56
C ALA A 85 11.95 -11.18 6.35
N GLU A 86 11.96 -12.29 5.63
CA GLU A 86 10.76 -13.04 5.24
C GLU A 86 11.01 -14.54 5.35
N ALA A 87 10.00 -15.27 5.83
CA ALA A 87 9.98 -16.72 5.81
C ALA A 87 8.58 -17.20 5.41
N GLY A 88 8.52 -18.21 4.56
CA GLY A 88 7.25 -18.67 4.04
C GLY A 88 7.31 -20.04 3.40
N VAL A 89 6.16 -20.49 2.93
CA VAL A 89 6.00 -21.72 2.18
C VAL A 89 5.19 -21.40 0.94
N LYS A 90 5.77 -21.66 -0.23
CA LYS A 90 5.01 -21.73 -1.48
C LYS A 90 4.53 -23.16 -1.67
N PHE A 91 3.37 -23.35 -2.30
CA PHE A 91 2.84 -24.67 -2.53
C PHE A 91 2.24 -24.78 -3.93
N GLN A 92 2.39 -25.97 -4.50
CA GLN A 92 1.78 -26.41 -5.75
C GLN A 92 1.28 -27.83 -5.51
N LEU A 93 0.00 -27.95 -5.22
CA LEU A 93 -0.68 -29.18 -4.83
C LEU A 93 -1.72 -29.57 -5.90
N LEU A 94 -2.31 -30.76 -5.76
CA LEU A 94 -3.39 -31.25 -6.63
C LEU A 94 -3.02 -31.18 -8.12
N GLN A 95 -1.84 -31.71 -8.47
CA GLN A 95 -1.31 -31.69 -9.84
C GLN A 95 -1.20 -30.28 -10.44
N GLY A 96 -1.02 -29.26 -9.60
CA GLY A 96 -0.89 -27.86 -10.01
C GLY A 96 -2.19 -27.09 -10.11
N THR A 97 -3.32 -27.70 -9.75
CA THR A 97 -4.61 -26.99 -9.69
C THR A 97 -4.76 -26.12 -8.45
N LEU A 98 -3.99 -26.38 -7.37
CA LEU A 98 -3.95 -25.53 -6.18
C LEU A 98 -2.55 -24.96 -6.01
N VAL A 99 -2.41 -23.65 -6.20
CA VAL A 99 -1.12 -22.94 -6.07
C VAL A 99 -1.25 -21.76 -5.15
N GLY A 100 -0.18 -21.44 -4.43
CA GLY A 100 -0.21 -20.30 -3.53
C GLY A 100 1.03 -20.18 -2.66
N SER A 101 0.93 -19.29 -1.68
CA SER A 101 1.97 -19.09 -0.69
C SER A 101 1.40 -18.50 0.59
N VAL A 102 2.03 -18.85 1.70
CA VAL A 102 1.89 -18.17 2.99
C VAL A 102 3.27 -17.68 3.42
N ALA A 103 3.37 -16.44 3.87
CA ALA A 103 4.62 -15.85 4.32
C ALA A 103 4.42 -14.95 5.52
N GLY A 104 5.37 -14.97 6.45
CA GLY A 104 5.50 -13.99 7.50
C GLY A 104 6.71 -13.10 7.23
N TYR A 105 6.56 -11.80 7.45
CA TYR A 105 7.62 -10.83 7.16
C TYR A 105 7.81 -9.80 8.26
N ARG A 106 9.01 -9.20 8.27
CA ARG A 106 9.32 -7.94 8.93
C ARG A 106 10.06 -7.06 7.92
N GLN A 107 9.53 -5.88 7.66
CA GLN A 107 10.12 -4.92 6.75
C GLN A 107 10.37 -3.59 7.46
N ASN A 108 11.55 -3.02 7.30
CA ASN A 108 11.83 -1.65 7.65
C ASN A 108 11.94 -0.83 6.37
N ARG A 109 11.26 0.32 6.33
CA ARG A 109 11.37 1.29 5.25
C ARG A 109 11.50 2.69 5.83
N THR A 110 11.83 3.63 4.98
CA THR A 110 11.62 5.04 5.24
C THR A 110 10.71 5.61 4.17
N GLN A 111 10.17 6.79 4.44
CA GLN A 111 9.37 7.55 3.51
C GLN A 111 9.59 9.04 3.73
N LEU A 112 9.50 9.79 2.64
CA LEU A 112 9.45 11.23 2.65
C LEU A 112 8.13 11.72 3.25
N THR A 113 8.20 12.63 4.22
CA THR A 113 7.04 13.29 4.78
C THR A 113 6.67 14.51 3.95
N SER A 114 5.37 14.79 3.86
CA SER A 114 4.87 15.98 3.16
C SER A 114 4.89 17.19 4.09
N GLY A 115 5.17 18.36 3.53
CA GLY A 115 5.14 19.63 4.26
C GLY A 115 6.11 20.65 3.67
N PRO A 116 6.16 21.86 4.23
CA PRO A 116 7.05 22.93 3.73
C PRO A 116 8.53 22.57 3.78
N THR A 117 8.92 21.77 4.78
CA THR A 117 10.26 21.19 4.90
C THR A 117 10.10 19.68 5.06
N PRO A 118 10.33 18.89 4.00
CA PRO A 118 10.13 17.45 4.07
C PRO A 118 11.19 16.81 4.97
N THR A 119 10.79 15.80 5.73
CA THR A 119 11.65 15.01 6.61
C THR A 119 11.59 13.53 6.22
N ILE A 120 12.52 12.72 6.72
CA ILE A 120 12.48 11.26 6.52
C ILE A 120 11.86 10.61 7.74
N GLN A 121 10.82 9.81 7.53
CA GLN A 121 10.15 9.04 8.57
C GLN A 121 10.39 7.56 8.35
N GLY A 122 10.85 6.87 9.38
CA GLY A 122 11.01 5.41 9.34
C GLY A 122 9.71 4.68 9.65
N THR A 123 9.50 3.52 9.05
CA THR A 123 8.43 2.59 9.38
C THR A 123 8.96 1.18 9.60
N ARG A 124 8.23 0.38 10.38
CA ARG A 124 8.45 -1.04 10.57
C ARG A 124 7.12 -1.77 10.41
N ALA A 125 6.99 -2.54 9.33
CA ALA A 125 5.86 -3.42 9.08
C ALA A 125 6.19 -4.84 9.51
N LYS A 126 5.23 -5.54 10.13
CA LYS A 126 5.26 -6.96 10.40
C LYS A 126 3.91 -7.54 10.00
N GLY A 127 3.91 -8.65 9.28
CA GLY A 127 2.65 -9.24 8.84
C GLY A 127 2.76 -10.67 8.38
N VAL A 128 1.59 -11.22 8.07
CA VAL A 128 1.41 -12.52 7.44
C VAL A 128 0.51 -12.35 6.23
N GLU A 129 0.99 -12.85 5.09
CA GLU A 129 0.28 -12.81 3.81
C GLU A 129 -0.04 -14.24 3.36
N LEU A 130 -1.23 -14.43 2.79
CA LEU A 130 -1.70 -15.67 2.20
C LEU A 130 -2.31 -15.37 0.83
N GLU A 131 -1.77 -16.01 -0.21
CA GLU A 131 -2.36 -16.01 -1.54
C GLU A 131 -2.64 -17.44 -2.00
N VAL A 132 -3.83 -17.68 -2.55
CA VAL A 132 -4.25 -18.99 -3.05
C VAL A 132 -4.96 -18.81 -4.38
N ARG A 133 -4.61 -19.63 -5.36
CA ARG A 133 -5.35 -19.81 -6.61
C ARG A 133 -5.69 -21.28 -6.74
N TYR A 134 -6.96 -21.57 -6.97
CA TYR A 134 -7.47 -22.93 -7.02
C TYR A 134 -8.34 -23.13 -8.26
N LEU A 135 -7.96 -24.04 -9.14
CA LEU A 135 -8.80 -24.54 -10.23
C LEU A 135 -9.59 -25.74 -9.70
N ALA A 136 -10.82 -25.49 -9.24
CA ALA A 136 -11.69 -26.49 -8.64
C ALA A 136 -12.25 -27.49 -9.67
N SER A 137 -12.43 -27.04 -10.90
CA SER A 137 -12.78 -27.87 -12.06
C SER A 137 -12.34 -27.18 -13.34
N GLU A 138 -12.57 -27.80 -14.51
CA GLU A 138 -12.33 -27.18 -15.83
C GLU A 138 -13.11 -25.88 -16.04
N HIS A 139 -14.16 -25.64 -15.24
CA HIS A 139 -15.06 -24.50 -15.38
C HIS A 139 -15.03 -23.54 -14.20
N LEU A 140 -14.47 -23.93 -13.05
CA LEU A 140 -14.58 -23.18 -11.81
C LEU A 140 -13.21 -22.96 -11.20
N SER A 141 -12.87 -21.70 -10.94
CA SER A 141 -11.66 -21.31 -10.22
C SER A 141 -11.94 -20.33 -9.10
N PHE A 142 -11.06 -20.32 -8.10
CA PHE A 142 -11.10 -19.42 -6.97
C PHE A 142 -9.74 -18.74 -6.81
N THR A 143 -9.78 -17.47 -6.42
CA THR A 143 -8.62 -16.72 -5.96
C THR A 143 -8.93 -16.16 -4.59
N PHE A 144 -8.03 -16.43 -3.64
CA PHE A 144 -8.05 -15.83 -2.31
C PHE A 144 -6.75 -15.07 -2.08
N ALA A 145 -6.85 -13.89 -1.48
CA ALA A 145 -5.71 -13.14 -0.97
C ALA A 145 -6.07 -12.56 0.40
N GLY A 146 -5.17 -12.71 1.37
CA GLY A 146 -5.33 -12.20 2.72
C GLY A 146 -4.03 -11.64 3.26
N ASP A 147 -4.10 -10.51 3.93
CA ASP A 147 -3.00 -9.86 4.63
C ASP A 147 -3.45 -9.51 6.06
N LEU A 148 -2.61 -9.85 7.03
CA LEU A 148 -2.70 -9.41 8.41
C LEU A 148 -1.40 -8.70 8.76
N GLN A 149 -1.47 -7.38 8.99
CA GLN A 149 -0.28 -6.57 9.25
C GLN A 149 -0.41 -5.62 10.42
N HIS A 150 0.75 -5.28 10.99
CA HIS A 150 0.93 -4.22 11.96
C HIS A 150 2.15 -3.39 11.56
N THR A 151 1.92 -2.11 11.30
CA THR A 151 2.97 -1.17 10.92
C THR A 151 3.13 -0.11 11.99
N GLU A 152 4.37 0.13 12.40
CA GLU A 152 4.76 1.18 13.33
C GLU A 152 5.48 2.29 12.55
N VAL A 153 5.17 3.54 12.86
CA VAL A 153 6.06 4.67 12.57
C VAL A 153 7.13 4.69 13.65
N LYS A 154 8.40 4.81 13.24
CA LYS A 154 9.55 4.90 14.12
C LYS A 154 9.71 6.33 14.61
N GLY A 155 9.73 6.50 15.93
CA GLY A 155 9.91 7.79 16.57
C GLY A 155 11.39 8.17 16.74
N PRO A 156 11.68 9.43 17.08
CA PRO A 156 10.70 10.53 17.17
C PRO A 156 10.27 11.02 15.78
N ASP A 157 8.96 11.15 15.56
CA ASP A 157 8.39 11.63 14.29
C ASP A 157 8.42 13.16 14.23
N THR A 158 9.35 13.71 13.46
CA THR A 158 9.53 15.16 13.32
C THR A 158 8.81 15.76 12.12
N SER A 159 7.80 15.06 11.59
CA SER A 159 7.03 15.54 10.46
C SER A 159 6.14 16.73 10.82
N PHE A 160 5.85 17.53 9.78
CA PHE A 160 4.77 18.50 9.80
C PHE A 160 3.43 17.79 9.56
N ALA A 161 2.38 18.20 10.26
CA ALA A 161 1.03 17.70 10.01
C ALA A 161 -0.04 18.75 10.30
N TYR A 162 -1.10 18.71 9.51
CA TYR A 162 -2.35 19.36 9.88
C TYR A 162 -3.09 18.51 10.91
N ILE A 163 -3.67 19.19 11.91
CA ILE A 163 -4.34 18.55 13.03
C ILE A 163 -5.76 19.09 13.23
N PRO A 164 -6.69 18.25 13.72
CA PRO A 164 -8.01 18.72 14.11
C PRO A 164 -7.98 19.78 15.21
N TYR A 165 -9.00 20.63 15.27
CA TYR A 165 -9.15 21.67 16.29
C TYR A 165 -9.11 21.12 17.73
N TYR A 166 -9.64 19.91 17.96
CA TYR A 166 -9.68 19.30 19.29
C TYR A 166 -8.30 18.81 19.74
N VAL A 167 -7.39 18.50 18.80
CA VAL A 167 -5.99 18.19 19.09
C VAL A 167 -5.26 19.45 19.55
N ALA A 168 -5.59 20.59 18.95
CA ALA A 168 -5.07 21.90 19.34
C ALA A 168 -5.70 22.47 20.62
N GLY A 169 -6.69 21.78 21.22
CA GLY A 169 -7.38 22.24 22.43
C GLY A 169 -8.31 23.43 22.21
N VAL A 170 -8.75 23.68 20.98
CA VAL A 170 -9.66 24.78 20.64
C VAL A 170 -11.11 24.28 20.67
N SER A 171 -12.04 25.09 21.16
CA SER A 171 -13.48 24.75 21.11
C SER A 171 -14.03 24.84 19.68
N PRO A 172 -15.00 24.01 19.26
CA PRO A 172 -15.54 24.01 17.90
C PRO A 172 -15.98 25.40 17.38
N GLN A 173 -16.59 26.22 18.24
CA GLN A 173 -17.08 27.56 17.89
C GLN A 173 -15.96 28.53 17.51
N ASN A 174 -14.81 28.40 18.19
CA ASN A 174 -13.63 29.23 17.95
C ASN A 174 -12.72 28.63 16.87
N ALA A 175 -13.00 27.40 16.43
CA ALA A 175 -12.22 26.70 15.42
C ALA A 175 -12.61 27.08 13.99
N PHE A 176 -13.79 27.67 13.80
CA PHE A 176 -14.33 27.96 12.48
C PHE A 176 -13.43 28.93 11.70
N GLY A 177 -13.05 28.57 10.48
CA GLY A 177 -12.18 29.36 9.60
C GLY A 177 -10.69 29.30 9.94
N GLY A 178 -10.29 28.55 10.98
CA GLY A 178 -8.90 28.36 11.37
C GLY A 178 -8.28 27.09 10.77
N THR A 179 -6.94 27.11 10.65
CA THR A 179 -6.13 25.95 10.27
C THR A 179 -5.11 25.68 11.37
N TYR A 180 -5.06 24.43 11.87
CA TYR A 180 -4.17 24.03 12.96
C TYR A 180 -3.12 23.05 12.46
N VAL A 181 -1.89 23.26 12.89
CA VAL A 181 -0.74 22.48 12.45
C VAL A 181 0.18 22.19 13.63
N VAL A 182 0.94 21.12 13.51
CA VAL A 182 2.16 20.90 14.29
C VAL A 182 3.34 20.84 13.34
N TRP A 183 4.43 21.49 13.73
CA TRP A 183 5.70 21.43 13.00
C TRP A 183 6.55 20.22 13.39
N ASN A 184 6.13 19.52 14.45
CA ASN A 184 6.84 18.39 15.00
C ASN A 184 5.80 17.41 15.57
N PHE A 185 5.44 16.37 14.82
CA PHE A 185 4.33 15.46 15.18
C PHE A 185 4.54 14.78 16.54
N ASN A 186 5.80 14.53 16.93
CA ASN A 186 6.14 13.96 18.24
C ASN A 186 5.81 14.84 19.45
N SER A 187 5.48 16.13 19.23
CA SER A 187 4.99 17.01 20.28
C SER A 187 3.59 16.64 20.77
N LEU A 188 2.84 15.85 20.00
CA LEU A 188 1.51 15.40 20.36
C LEU A 188 1.56 14.34 21.47
N PRO A 189 0.55 14.30 22.37
CA PRO A 189 0.44 13.27 23.39
C PRO A 189 0.52 11.85 22.81
N GLY A 190 1.43 11.02 23.34
CA GLY A 190 1.61 9.65 22.88
C GLY A 190 2.34 9.49 21.53
N ARG A 191 3.02 10.55 21.04
CA ARG A 191 3.81 10.53 19.79
C ARG A 191 5.31 10.78 19.98
N GLY A 192 5.78 10.81 21.23
CA GLY A 192 7.21 11.00 21.55
C GLY A 192 8.14 9.84 21.14
N GLY A 193 7.60 8.67 20.80
CA GLY A 193 8.34 7.48 20.37
C GLY A 193 7.62 6.75 19.24
N ASP A 194 7.91 5.45 19.06
CA ASP A 194 7.24 4.62 18.07
C ASP A 194 5.72 4.60 18.31
N TYR A 195 4.93 4.64 17.24
CA TYR A 195 3.47 4.57 17.31
C TYR A 195 2.88 3.78 16.15
N ALA A 196 1.71 3.17 16.36
CA ALA A 196 1.03 2.41 15.32
C ALA A 196 0.58 3.32 14.15
N TYR A 197 0.89 2.91 12.93
CA TYR A 197 0.47 3.60 11.72
C TYR A 197 -0.95 3.18 11.35
N THR A 198 -1.93 3.84 11.97
CA THR A 198 -3.36 3.45 11.93
C THR A 198 -4.10 3.87 10.66
N LEU A 199 -3.44 4.57 9.72
CA LEU A 199 -4.04 4.97 8.44
C LEU A 199 -4.16 3.82 7.44
N ILE A 200 -3.51 2.70 7.72
CA ILE A 200 -3.61 1.49 6.92
C ILE A 200 -4.32 0.38 7.71
N PRO A 201 -5.10 -0.48 7.04
CA PRO A 201 -5.85 -1.53 7.71
C PRO A 201 -4.91 -2.61 8.27
N HIS A 202 -5.32 -3.19 9.40
CA HIS A 202 -4.64 -4.35 9.98
C HIS A 202 -4.96 -5.66 9.26
N ALA A 203 -6.13 -5.75 8.62
CA ALA A 203 -6.54 -6.94 7.89
C ALA A 203 -7.22 -6.56 6.57
N VAL A 204 -6.81 -7.22 5.49
CA VAL A 204 -7.50 -7.19 4.20
C VAL A 204 -7.68 -8.62 3.73
N ALA A 205 -8.88 -8.99 3.30
CA ALA A 205 -9.16 -10.32 2.77
C ALA A 205 -10.05 -10.24 1.54
N SER A 206 -9.71 -10.98 0.50
CA SER A 206 -10.40 -11.00 -0.78
C SER A 206 -10.66 -12.43 -1.22
N LEU A 207 -11.88 -12.72 -1.66
CA LEU A 207 -12.26 -14.01 -2.24
C LEU A 207 -13.06 -13.78 -3.52
N TYR A 208 -12.60 -14.40 -4.61
CA TYR A 208 -13.24 -14.33 -5.92
C TYR A 208 -13.42 -15.73 -6.49
N GLY A 209 -14.62 -16.02 -6.97
CA GLY A 209 -14.93 -17.22 -7.74
C GLY A 209 -15.19 -16.86 -9.20
N THR A 210 -14.62 -17.62 -10.13
CA THR A 210 -14.81 -17.45 -11.56
C THR A 210 -15.37 -18.72 -12.16
N TYR A 211 -16.48 -18.60 -12.86
CA TYR A 211 -17.06 -19.66 -13.66
C TYR A 211 -16.90 -19.34 -15.15
N THR A 212 -16.59 -20.37 -15.94
CA THR A 212 -16.57 -20.29 -17.40
C THR A 212 -17.17 -21.56 -17.97
N SER A 213 -18.23 -21.40 -18.76
CA SER A 213 -18.91 -22.52 -19.41
C SER A 213 -18.03 -23.15 -20.49
N SER A 214 -18.39 -24.36 -20.90
CA SER A 214 -17.96 -24.91 -22.19
C SER A 214 -18.40 -24.02 -23.34
N ASP A 215 -17.79 -24.23 -24.51
CA ASP A 215 -18.27 -23.63 -25.74
C ASP A 215 -19.49 -24.40 -26.26
N TYR A 216 -20.61 -23.70 -26.41
CA TYR A 216 -21.86 -24.27 -26.92
C TYR A 216 -22.24 -23.61 -28.24
N SER A 217 -23.19 -24.21 -28.97
CA SER A 217 -23.72 -23.62 -30.21
C SER A 217 -24.31 -22.21 -30.05
N TRP A 218 -24.79 -21.90 -28.84
CA TRP A 218 -25.31 -20.59 -28.47
C TRP A 218 -24.22 -19.64 -27.96
N GLY A 219 -22.98 -20.07 -27.85
CA GLY A 219 -21.83 -19.30 -27.38
C GLY A 219 -21.28 -19.79 -26.05
N LYS A 220 -20.36 -19.00 -25.49
CA LYS A 220 -19.67 -19.23 -24.22
C LYS A 220 -20.02 -18.12 -23.25
N VAL A 221 -20.28 -18.47 -22.00
CA VAL A 221 -20.53 -17.50 -20.92
C VAL A 221 -19.59 -17.75 -19.77
N GLY A 222 -19.38 -16.70 -18.99
CA GLY A 222 -18.74 -16.84 -17.71
C GLY A 222 -18.89 -15.59 -16.89
N GLY A 223 -18.39 -15.66 -15.68
CA GLY A 223 -18.40 -14.51 -14.79
C GLY A 223 -17.55 -14.75 -13.58
N THR A 224 -17.18 -13.65 -12.96
CA THR A 224 -16.44 -13.60 -11.71
C THR A 224 -17.26 -12.84 -10.70
N PHE A 225 -17.45 -13.42 -9.52
CA PHE A 225 -18.07 -12.75 -8.38
C PHE A 225 -17.13 -12.88 -7.19
N GLY A 226 -16.97 -11.80 -6.44
CA GLY A 226 -16.16 -11.82 -5.25
C GLY A 226 -16.33 -10.57 -4.41
N ALA A 227 -15.67 -10.59 -3.27
CA ALA A 227 -15.69 -9.49 -2.32
C ALA A 227 -14.34 -9.32 -1.65
N THR A 228 -14.06 -8.08 -1.27
CA THR A 228 -12.91 -7.66 -0.49
C THR A 228 -13.39 -7.03 0.81
N SER A 229 -12.94 -7.55 1.94
CA SER A 229 -13.17 -7.02 3.28
C SER A 229 -11.92 -6.35 3.81
N VAL A 230 -12.10 -5.19 4.45
CA VAL A 230 -11.03 -4.34 4.96
C VAL A 230 -11.36 -3.94 6.39
N SER A 231 -10.45 -4.20 7.33
CA SER A 231 -10.61 -3.82 8.73
C SER A 231 -10.64 -2.29 8.91
N LYS A 232 -11.18 -1.84 10.04
CA LYS A 232 -11.17 -0.43 10.42
C LYS A 232 -9.77 0.20 10.37
N THR A 233 -9.73 1.49 10.13
CA THR A 233 -8.54 2.36 10.23
C THR A 233 -8.85 3.55 11.12
N ALA A 234 -7.84 4.31 11.53
CA ALA A 234 -8.05 5.49 12.37
C ALA A 234 -6.99 6.56 12.09
N GLN A 235 -7.36 7.81 12.38
CA GLN A 235 -6.40 8.91 12.42
C GLN A 235 -5.24 8.65 13.38
N THR A 236 -4.10 9.28 13.14
CA THR A 236 -2.87 9.08 13.92
C THR A 236 -2.74 10.03 15.09
N VAL A 237 -3.65 10.97 15.30
CA VAL A 237 -3.67 11.88 16.47
C VAL A 237 -4.35 11.22 17.69
N GLN A 238 -4.28 11.88 18.86
CA GLN A 238 -5.06 11.50 20.04
C GLN A 238 -6.57 11.68 19.78
N ASN A 239 -7.40 10.89 20.49
CA ASN A 239 -8.86 10.85 20.28
C ASN A 239 -9.24 10.74 18.79
N PRO A 240 -8.73 9.72 18.09
CA PRO A 240 -8.81 9.67 16.64
C PRO A 240 -10.23 9.37 16.17
N ILE A 241 -10.61 10.00 15.05
CA ILE A 241 -11.75 9.51 14.27
C ILE A 241 -11.37 8.15 13.69
N THR A 242 -12.27 7.18 13.87
CA THR A 242 -12.11 5.82 13.36
C THR A 242 -13.00 5.63 12.13
N TYR A 243 -12.40 5.16 11.04
CA TYR A 243 -13.09 4.76 9.83
C TYR A 243 -13.52 3.29 9.98
N PRO A 244 -14.83 2.99 9.93
CA PRO A 244 -15.32 1.63 10.13
C PRO A 244 -14.77 0.63 9.11
N GLU A 245 -14.78 -0.65 9.48
CA GLU A 245 -14.52 -1.74 8.53
C GLU A 245 -15.58 -1.79 7.42
N TYR A 246 -15.18 -2.27 6.25
CA TYR A 246 -16.07 -2.36 5.11
C TYR A 246 -15.81 -3.61 4.27
N THR A 247 -16.78 -3.93 3.42
CA THR A 247 -16.74 -5.08 2.52
C THR A 247 -17.42 -4.66 1.24
N VAL A 248 -16.72 -4.73 0.12
CA VAL A 248 -17.23 -4.36 -1.20
C VAL A 248 -17.20 -5.58 -2.10
N ALA A 249 -18.27 -5.80 -2.85
CA ALA A 249 -18.38 -6.90 -3.80
C ALA A 249 -18.29 -6.39 -5.24
N SER A 250 -17.71 -7.19 -6.13
CA SER A 250 -17.65 -6.91 -7.57
C SER A 250 -18.17 -8.11 -8.36
N LEU A 251 -18.79 -7.81 -9.50
CA LEU A 251 -19.31 -8.78 -10.45
C LEU A 251 -18.78 -8.46 -11.85
N SER A 252 -18.24 -9.46 -12.54
CA SER A 252 -17.93 -9.40 -13.96
C SER A 252 -18.64 -10.54 -14.66
N MET A 253 -19.21 -10.30 -15.84
CA MET A 253 -19.85 -11.32 -16.66
C MET A 253 -19.45 -11.12 -18.12
N PHE A 254 -19.33 -12.21 -18.86
CA PHE A 254 -19.05 -12.18 -20.28
C PHE A 254 -19.95 -13.13 -21.07
N TYR A 255 -20.17 -12.77 -22.32
CA TYR A 255 -20.78 -13.61 -23.35
C TYR A 255 -19.96 -13.51 -24.64
N GLU A 256 -19.59 -14.65 -25.20
CA GLU A 256 -18.86 -14.75 -26.45
C GLU A 256 -19.63 -15.62 -27.45
N LYS A 257 -19.78 -15.13 -28.68
CA LYS A 257 -20.34 -15.91 -29.79
C LYS A 257 -19.67 -15.52 -31.11
N GLY A 258 -18.93 -16.47 -31.70
CA GLY A 258 -18.15 -16.21 -32.91
C GLY A 258 -17.14 -15.08 -32.69
N PRO A 259 -17.10 -14.03 -33.53
CA PRO A 259 -16.16 -12.93 -33.35
C PRO A 259 -16.58 -11.93 -32.27
N PHE A 260 -17.79 -12.05 -31.71
CA PHE A 260 -18.37 -11.05 -30.82
C PHE A 260 -18.19 -11.40 -29.34
N THR A 261 -17.86 -10.38 -28.55
CA THR A 261 -17.78 -10.48 -27.08
C THR A 261 -18.55 -9.32 -26.46
N ALA A 262 -19.38 -9.62 -25.46
CA ALA A 262 -19.99 -8.64 -24.57
C ALA A 262 -19.48 -8.87 -23.13
N LEU A 263 -19.09 -7.80 -22.44
CA LEU A 263 -18.52 -7.82 -21.09
C LEU A 263 -19.24 -6.81 -20.23
N LEU A 264 -19.83 -7.24 -19.11
CA LEU A 264 -20.39 -6.38 -18.08
C LEU A 264 -19.51 -6.45 -16.84
N ASN A 265 -19.10 -5.30 -16.31
CA ASN A 265 -18.44 -5.19 -15.01
C ASN A 265 -19.27 -4.28 -14.11
N VAL A 266 -19.44 -4.68 -12.85
CA VAL A 266 -20.11 -3.90 -11.82
C VAL A 266 -19.22 -3.91 -10.59
N ASP A 267 -18.67 -2.74 -10.25
CA ASP A 267 -17.88 -2.51 -9.05
C ASP A 267 -18.76 -1.96 -7.94
N ASN A 268 -18.46 -2.32 -6.69
CA ASN A 268 -19.28 -2.02 -5.53
C ASN A 268 -20.76 -2.40 -5.78
N LEU A 269 -20.99 -3.68 -6.10
CA LEU A 269 -22.26 -4.26 -6.54
C LEU A 269 -23.45 -3.91 -5.63
N PHE A 270 -23.20 -3.71 -4.34
CA PHE A 270 -24.25 -3.39 -3.35
C PHE A 270 -24.32 -1.90 -3.00
N ASP A 271 -23.57 -1.04 -3.68
CA ASP A 271 -23.51 0.41 -3.46
C ASP A 271 -23.21 0.78 -1.99
N LYS A 272 -22.22 0.10 -1.40
CA LYS A 272 -21.80 0.36 -0.03
C LYS A 272 -21.14 1.74 0.05
N LEU A 273 -21.66 2.60 0.91
CA LEU A 273 -20.96 3.80 1.35
C LEU A 273 -19.90 3.42 2.40
N TYR A 274 -18.66 3.80 2.16
CA TYR A 274 -17.54 3.64 3.10
C TYR A 274 -16.57 4.81 2.95
N PHE A 275 -15.67 4.97 3.93
CA PHE A 275 -14.67 6.02 3.93
C PHE A 275 -13.30 5.44 4.26
N THR A 276 -12.27 6.00 3.64
CA THR A 276 -10.87 5.70 3.94
C THR A 276 -10.16 6.95 4.45
N PRO A 277 -9.05 6.80 5.19
CA PRO A 277 -8.24 7.95 5.58
C PRO A 277 -7.71 8.70 4.35
N ALA A 278 -7.53 10.01 4.48
CA ALA A 278 -6.67 10.75 3.57
C ALA A 278 -5.18 10.39 3.79
N ALA A 279 -4.33 10.83 2.86
CA ALA A 279 -2.89 10.63 2.93
C ALA A 279 -2.15 11.92 3.34
N ASP A 280 -0.83 11.79 3.51
CA ASP A 280 0.10 12.91 3.68
C ASP A 280 -0.20 13.77 4.93
N SER A 281 0.28 15.02 4.93
CA SER A 281 0.07 15.98 6.02
C SER A 281 -1.40 16.25 6.36
N TYR A 282 -2.36 15.85 5.51
CA TYR A 282 -3.80 16.03 5.70
C TYR A 282 -4.52 14.78 6.22
N ALA A 283 -3.81 13.68 6.49
CA ALA A 283 -4.40 12.41 6.91
C ALA A 283 -5.33 12.51 8.15
N ASN A 284 -5.08 13.50 9.02
CA ASN A 284 -5.87 13.73 10.23
C ASN A 284 -7.03 14.73 10.04
N LEU A 285 -7.27 15.25 8.84
CA LEU A 285 -8.33 16.24 8.59
C LEU A 285 -9.43 15.77 7.65
N ALA A 286 -9.13 14.81 6.77
CA ALA A 286 -10.03 14.44 5.69
C ALA A 286 -10.39 12.96 5.71
N ALA A 287 -11.66 12.69 5.40
CA ALA A 287 -12.21 11.39 5.10
C ALA A 287 -12.46 11.32 3.59
N LEU A 288 -11.91 10.31 2.93
CA LEU A 288 -12.14 10.10 1.50
C LEU A 288 -13.30 9.12 1.33
N PRO A 289 -14.40 9.50 0.65
CA PRO A 289 -15.45 8.55 0.34
C PRO A 289 -14.93 7.51 -0.66
N GLY A 290 -15.27 6.25 -0.42
CA GLY A 290 -15.09 5.19 -1.39
C GLY A 290 -15.94 5.41 -2.64
N HIS A 291 -15.55 4.80 -3.74
CA HIS A 291 -16.35 4.84 -4.97
C HIS A 291 -17.71 4.17 -4.75
N GLY A 292 -18.77 4.83 -5.24
CA GLY A 292 -20.11 4.24 -5.31
C GLY A 292 -20.19 3.12 -6.34
N ARG A 293 -21.39 2.61 -6.61
CA ARG A 293 -21.58 1.60 -7.65
C ARG A 293 -21.25 2.15 -9.04
N GLU A 294 -20.33 1.49 -9.73
CA GLU A 294 -19.97 1.78 -11.12
C GLU A 294 -20.26 0.57 -12.00
N TRP A 295 -20.75 0.79 -13.22
CA TRP A 295 -20.97 -0.28 -14.19
C TRP A 295 -20.36 0.08 -15.55
N ARG A 296 -19.83 -0.93 -16.24
CA ARG A 296 -19.21 -0.80 -17.56
C ARG A 296 -19.62 -1.94 -18.45
N LEU A 297 -20.22 -1.61 -19.60
CA LEU A 297 -20.46 -2.54 -20.71
C LEU A 297 -19.40 -2.34 -21.79
N THR A 298 -18.78 -3.41 -22.25
CA THR A 298 -17.83 -3.40 -23.38
C THR A 298 -18.26 -4.40 -24.43
N LEU A 299 -18.34 -3.95 -25.68
CA LEU A 299 -18.63 -4.79 -26.85
C LEU A 299 -17.38 -4.86 -27.73
N LYS A 300 -16.98 -6.06 -28.15
CA LYS A 300 -15.81 -6.29 -29.00
C LYS A 300 -16.17 -7.16 -30.19
N ARG A 301 -15.45 -6.95 -31.31
CA ARG A 301 -15.45 -7.83 -32.48
C ARG A 301 -14.01 -8.10 -32.89
N LYS A 302 -13.60 -9.36 -32.98
CA LYS A 302 -12.29 -9.75 -33.56
C LYS A 302 -12.39 -9.79 -35.09
N PHE A 303 -11.35 -9.31 -35.78
CA PHE A 303 -11.19 -9.32 -37.24
C PHE A 303 -10.09 -10.29 -37.63
#